data_AF-A0A2E6SHG2-F1
#
_entry.id   AF-A0A2E6SHG2-F1
#
_cell.length_a   1.000
_cell.length_b   1.000
_cell.length_c   1.000
_cell.angle_alpha   90.00
_cell.angle_beta   90.00
_cell.angle_gamma   90.00
#
_symmetry.space_group_name_H-M   'P 1'
#
loop_
_entity.id
_entity.type
_entity.pdbx_description
1 polymer ?
#
loop_
_entity_poly.entity_id
_entity_poly.type
_entity_poly.pdbx_seq_one_letter_code
_entity_poly.pdbx_strand_id
1 'polypeptide(L)'
;MKLLNLSNEQLQLELLSLMDEVFELLIHNSDIDKFLDETKLFDPWEEVLPEAEFPIFIMAVLNNTRRKPVIDSIINAVQNQIEFTDNLNHSKMETVSSKPKLGDHPFS
;
A
#
# COMPACT_ATOMS: atom_id res chain seq x y z
N MET A 1 -11.18 4.14 8.78
CA MET A 1 -11.60 2.74 8.50
C MET A 1 -10.35 1.91 8.28
N LYS A 2 -10.34 0.61 8.58
CA LYS A 2 -9.19 -0.25 8.25
C LYS A 2 -9.41 -0.89 6.87
N LEU A 3 -8.57 -0.54 5.89
CA LEU A 3 -8.68 -1.07 4.52
C LEU A 3 -8.56 -2.60 4.48
N LEU A 4 -7.78 -3.19 5.40
CA LEU A 4 -7.60 -4.65 5.51
C LEU A 4 -8.90 -5.45 5.78
N ASN A 5 -9.98 -4.80 6.21
CA ASN A 5 -11.25 -5.47 6.52
C ASN A 5 -12.27 -5.42 5.36
N LEU A 6 -11.91 -4.79 4.25
CA LEU A 6 -12.82 -4.57 3.13
C LEU A 6 -12.79 -5.75 2.15
N SER A 7 -13.92 -6.03 1.50
CA SER A 7 -13.97 -6.96 0.37
C SER A 7 -13.25 -6.40 -0.85
N ASN A 8 -12.92 -7.23 -1.83
CA ASN A 8 -12.33 -6.78 -3.10
C ASN A 8 -13.17 -5.71 -3.79
N GLU A 9 -14.49 -5.87 -3.80
CA GLU A 9 -15.41 -4.90 -4.40
C GLU A 9 -15.38 -3.57 -3.63
N GLN A 10 -15.32 -3.63 -2.30
CA GLN A 10 -15.23 -2.43 -1.46
C GLN A 10 -13.88 -1.73 -1.62
N LEU A 11 -12.76 -2.46 -1.62
CA LEU A 11 -11.44 -1.89 -1.87
C LEU A 11 -11.36 -1.23 -3.25
N GLN A 12 -11.96 -1.85 -4.26
CA GLN A 12 -12.03 -1.27 -5.60
C GLN A 12 -12.84 0.03 -5.59
N LEU A 13 -13.98 0.08 -4.90
CA LEU A 13 -14.78 1.30 -4.78
C LEU A 13 -14.03 2.40 -4.02
N GLU A 14 -13.34 2.07 -2.92
CA GLU A 14 -12.51 3.03 -2.18
C GLU A 14 -11.36 3.56 -3.04
N LEU A 15 -10.69 2.70 -3.81
CA LEU A 15 -9.62 3.13 -4.72
C LEU A 15 -10.15 4.08 -5.80
N LEU A 16 -11.31 3.76 -6.40
CA LEU A 16 -11.94 4.63 -7.40
C LEU A 16 -12.38 5.96 -6.80
N SER A 17 -12.95 5.94 -5.59
CA SER A 17 -13.35 7.14 -4.86
C SER A 17 -12.15 8.04 -4.54
N LEU A 18 -11.03 7.44 -4.12
CA LEU A 18 -9.78 8.17 -3.92
C LEU A 18 -9.29 8.79 -5.23
N MET A 19 -9.32 8.04 -6.34
CA MET A 19 -8.92 8.56 -7.65
C MET A 19 -9.80 9.73 -8.10
N ASP A 20 -11.11 9.67 -7.84
CA ASP A 20 -12.03 10.79 -8.11
C ASP A 20 -11.69 12.01 -7.24
N GLU A 21 -11.49 11.82 -5.93
CA GLU A 21 -11.15 12.92 -5.01
C GLU A 21 -9.82 13.59 -5.36
N VAL A 22 -8.77 12.80 -5.62
CA VAL A 22 -7.46 13.33 -6.01
C VAL A 22 -7.52 14.07 -7.34
N PHE A 23 -8.27 13.53 -8.32
CA PHE A 23 -8.44 14.18 -9.60
C PHE A 23 -9.11 15.56 -9.47
N GLU A 24 -10.20 15.65 -8.71
CA GLU A 24 -10.90 16.94 -8.47
C GLU A 24 -10.00 17.94 -7.71
N LEU A 25 -9.25 17.49 -6.71
CA LEU A 25 -8.32 18.35 -5.98
C LEU A 25 -7.20 18.90 -6.89
N LEU A 26 -6.63 18.05 -7.75
CA LEU A 26 -5.54 18.44 -8.66
C LEU A 26 -5.99 19.28 -9.86
N ILE A 27 -7.27 19.20 -10.26
CA ILE A 27 -7.85 20.15 -11.23
C ILE A 27 -7.76 21.59 -10.69
N HIS A 28 -7.95 21.77 -9.39
CA HIS A 28 -7.92 23.08 -8.75
C HIS A 28 -6.56 23.47 -8.18
N ASN A 29 -5.71 22.51 -7.85
CA ASN A 29 -4.33 22.69 -7.39
C ASN A 29 -3.35 22.00 -8.36
N SER A 30 -2.65 22.79 -9.17
CA SER A 30 -1.69 22.27 -10.17
C SER A 30 -0.34 21.86 -9.58
N ASP A 31 -0.08 22.17 -8.30
CA ASP A 31 1.19 21.88 -7.65
C ASP A 31 1.14 20.49 -7.00
N ILE A 32 1.62 19.49 -7.75
CA ILE A 32 1.62 18.09 -7.32
C ILE A 32 2.55 17.88 -6.14
N ASP A 33 3.73 18.53 -6.14
CA ASP A 33 4.72 18.36 -5.08
C ASP A 33 4.16 18.84 -3.76
N LYS A 34 3.59 20.06 -3.76
CA LYS A 34 2.92 20.59 -2.58
C LYS A 34 1.72 19.73 -2.14
N PHE A 35 0.93 19.22 -3.08
CA PHE A 35 -0.18 18.32 -2.76
C PHE A 35 0.31 17.06 -2.05
N LEU A 36 1.38 16.43 -2.54
CA LEU A 36 1.96 15.24 -1.91
C LEU A 36 2.53 15.53 -0.52
N ASP A 37 3.13 16.70 -0.31
CA ASP A 37 3.67 17.11 0.99
C ASP A 37 2.58 17.36 2.05
N GLU A 38 1.39 17.81 1.65
CA GLU A 38 0.33 18.26 2.55
C GLU A 38 -0.82 17.25 2.73
N THR A 39 -1.04 16.37 1.76
CA THR A 39 -2.18 15.45 1.74
C THR A 39 -2.03 14.32 2.76
N LYS A 40 -3.17 13.86 3.28
CA LYS A 40 -3.28 12.66 4.14
C LYS A 40 -4.14 11.57 3.52
N LEU A 41 -4.49 11.72 2.25
CA LEU A 41 -5.37 10.80 1.53
C LEU A 41 -4.69 9.44 1.30
N PHE A 42 -3.35 9.41 1.30
CA PHE A 42 -2.57 8.21 1.04
C PHE A 42 -2.20 7.44 2.31
N ASP A 43 -2.25 8.05 3.49
CA ASP A 43 -1.86 7.42 4.78
C ASP A 43 -2.53 6.04 4.98
N PRO A 44 -3.86 5.87 4.76
CA PRO A 44 -4.49 4.56 4.96
C PRO A 44 -3.97 3.48 4.01
N TRP A 45 -3.53 3.88 2.81
CA TRP A 45 -3.00 2.99 1.78
C TRP A 45 -1.52 2.67 2.03
N GLU A 46 -0.74 3.64 2.54
CA GLU A 46 0.65 3.45 2.96
C GLU A 46 0.77 2.38 4.05
N GLU A 47 -0.19 2.34 4.98
CA GLU A 47 -0.22 1.35 6.05
C GLU A 47 -0.41 -0.10 5.56
N VAL A 48 -1.07 -0.29 4.40
CA VAL A 48 -1.54 -1.61 3.93
C VAL A 48 -0.88 -2.08 2.64
N LEU A 49 -0.16 -1.21 1.94
CA LEU A 49 0.56 -1.57 0.73
C LEU A 49 2.00 -1.96 1.08
N PRO A 50 2.58 -2.95 0.39
CA PRO A 50 4.02 -3.16 0.41
C PRO A 50 4.78 -1.92 -0.09
N GLU A 51 5.97 -1.66 0.46
CA GLU A 51 6.81 -0.51 0.09
C GLU A 51 7.07 -0.43 -1.42
N ALA A 52 7.26 -1.57 -2.09
CA ALA A 52 7.49 -1.62 -3.54
C ALA A 52 6.26 -1.26 -4.38
N GLU A 53 5.05 -1.45 -3.85
CA GLU A 53 3.78 -1.21 -4.54
C GLU A 53 3.24 0.20 -4.30
N PHE A 54 3.64 0.84 -3.19
CA PHE A 54 3.17 2.18 -2.84
C PHE A 54 3.50 3.25 -3.90
N PRO A 55 4.72 3.33 -4.48
CA PRO A 55 5.00 4.25 -5.57
C PRO A 55 4.15 3.99 -6.83
N ILE A 56 3.87 2.72 -7.14
CA ILE A 56 3.03 2.34 -8.30
C ILE A 56 1.60 2.85 -8.07
N PHE A 57 1.07 2.67 -6.86
CA PHE A 57 -0.21 3.20 -6.43
C PHE A 57 -0.28 4.72 -6.55
N ILE A 58 0.70 5.46 -6.00
CA ILE A 58 0.76 6.92 -6.11
C ILE A 58 0.74 7.36 -7.58
N MET A 59 1.59 6.76 -8.41
CA MET A 59 1.65 7.07 -9.84
C MET A 59 0.33 6.75 -10.55
N ALA A 60 -0.36 5.67 -10.18
CA ALA A 60 -1.65 5.32 -10.76
C ALA A 60 -2.75 6.32 -10.37
N VAL A 61 -2.80 6.76 -9.11
CA VAL A 61 -3.80 7.70 -8.61
C VAL A 61 -3.59 9.09 -9.18
N LEU A 62 -2.37 9.63 -9.12
CA LEU A 62 -2.04 10.96 -9.65
C LEU A 62 -2.33 11.07 -11.16
N ASN A 63 -2.04 10.01 -11.92
CA ASN A 63 -2.31 9.98 -13.37
C ASN A 63 -3.72 9.50 -13.71
N ASN A 64 -4.59 9.28 -12.71
CA ASN A 64 -5.95 8.77 -12.88
C ASN A 64 -6.01 7.50 -13.78
N THR A 65 -5.08 6.57 -13.57
CA THR A 65 -4.96 5.35 -14.38
C THR A 65 -5.95 4.28 -13.94
N ARG A 66 -7.11 4.21 -14.61
CA ARG A 66 -8.21 3.27 -14.31
C ARG A 66 -8.18 1.96 -15.08
N ARG A 67 -7.01 1.54 -15.54
CA ARG A 67 -6.88 0.29 -16.31
C ARG A 67 -7.09 -0.90 -15.38
N LYS A 68 -7.99 -1.81 -15.76
CA LYS A 68 -8.33 -3.00 -14.96
C LYS A 68 -7.10 -3.75 -14.42
N PRO A 69 -6.04 -4.04 -15.20
CA PRO A 69 -4.87 -4.73 -14.66
C PRO A 69 -4.12 -3.96 -13.57
N VAL A 70 -4.13 -2.62 -13.62
CA VAL A 70 -3.48 -1.76 -12.61
C VAL A 70 -4.30 -1.77 -11.33
N ILE A 71 -5.62 -1.58 -11.45
CA ILE A 71 -6.55 -1.65 -10.33
C ILE A 71 -6.45 -3.03 -9.67
N ASP A 72 -6.58 -4.11 -10.44
CA ASP A 72 -6.50 -5.48 -9.93
C ASP A 72 -5.14 -5.74 -9.23
N SER A 73 -4.02 -5.21 -9.76
CA SER A 73 -2.70 -5.35 -9.13
C SER A 73 -2.62 -4.67 -7.76
N ILE A 74 -3.12 -3.44 -7.63
CA ILE A 74 -3.12 -2.69 -6.36
C ILE A 74 -3.99 -3.41 -5.32
N ILE A 75 -5.17 -3.88 -5.74
CA ILE A 75 -6.09 -4.61 -4.86
C ILE A 75 -5.44 -5.91 -4.39
N ASN A 76 -4.83 -6.68 -5.30
CA ASN A 76 -4.11 -7.91 -4.96
C ASN A 76 -2.92 -7.64 -4.00
N ALA A 77 -2.22 -6.52 -4.13
CA ALA A 77 -1.13 -6.16 -3.23
C ALA A 77 -1.61 -5.98 -1.77
N VAL A 78 -2.77 -5.34 -1.57
CA VAL A 78 -3.40 -5.23 -0.25
C VAL A 78 -3.79 -6.60 0.29
N GLN A 79 -4.35 -7.49 -0.55
CA GLN A 79 -4.75 -8.83 -0.13
C GLN A 79 -3.57 -9.72 0.26
N ASN A 80 -2.51 -9.71 -0.54
CA ASN A 80 -1.31 -10.50 -0.26
C ASN A 80 -0.64 -10.07 1.06
N GLN A 81 -0.78 -8.79 1.44
CA GLN A 81 -0.32 -8.33 2.74
C GLN A 81 -1.17 -8.90 3.88
N ILE A 82 -2.50 -8.98 3.71
CA ILE A 82 -3.39 -9.67 4.67
C ILE A 82 -2.95 -11.12 4.84
N GLU A 83 -2.78 -11.86 3.74
CA GLU A 83 -2.35 -13.26 3.78
C GLU A 83 -0.98 -13.43 4.45
N PHE A 84 -0.01 -12.54 4.18
CA PHE A 84 1.30 -12.58 4.83
C PHE A 84 1.20 -12.33 6.35
N THR A 85 0.39 -11.34 6.76
CA THR A 85 0.20 -11.03 8.19
C THR A 85 -0.54 -12.14 8.95
N ASP A 86 -1.55 -12.77 8.34
CA ASP A 86 -2.25 -13.93 8.93
C ASP A 86 -1.33 -15.15 9.06
N ASN A 87 -0.48 -15.41 8.05
CA ASN A 87 0.49 -16.51 8.10
C ASN A 87 1.58 -16.27 9.17
N LEU A 88 2.04 -15.03 9.37
CA LEU A 88 2.98 -14.69 10.44
C LEU A 88 2.37 -14.88 11.84
N ASN A 89 1.09 -14.53 12.02
CA ASN A 89 0.39 -14.72 13.29
C ASN A 89 0.21 -16.21 13.64
N HIS A 90 0.05 -17.08 12.63
CA HIS A 90 0.00 -18.53 12.82
C HIS A 90 1.39 -19.16 13.07
N SER A 91 2.47 -18.53 12.61
CA SER A 91 3.85 -18.99 12.83
C SER A 91 4.45 -18.51 14.16
N LYS A 92 3.84 -17.55 14.86
CA LYS A 92 4.39 -16.95 16.09
C LYS A 92 4.20 -17.79 17.37
N MET A 93 3.87 -19.08 17.21
CA MET A 93 3.80 -20.05 18.30
C MET A 93 4.89 -21.13 18.25
N GLU A 94 6.02 -20.94 17.55
CA GLU A 94 7.19 -21.80 17.76
C GLU A 94 8.45 -21.16 17.16
N THR A 95 9.36 -20.68 18.01
CA THR A 95 10.81 -21.00 18.01
C THR A 95 11.66 -19.98 18.80
N VAL A 96 12.10 -20.49 19.94
CA VAL A 96 13.28 -20.19 20.76
C VAL A 96 14.38 -19.32 20.10
N SER A 97 14.67 -18.21 20.79
CA SER A 97 15.97 -17.51 20.89
C SER A 97 17.16 -18.11 20.14
N SER A 98 17.61 -17.43 19.08
CA SER A 98 18.99 -17.53 18.59
C SER A 98 19.51 -16.12 18.28
N LYS A 99 20.35 -15.59 19.17
CA LYS A 99 21.10 -14.35 18.93
C LYS A 99 22.02 -14.54 17.71
N PRO A 100 22.11 -13.58 16.77
CA PRO A 100 23.11 -13.64 15.72
C PRO A 100 24.51 -13.44 16.32
N LYS A 101 25.44 -14.33 16.00
CA LYS A 101 26.87 -14.18 16.32
C LYS A 101 27.42 -13.00 15.51
N LEU A 102 28.02 -12.05 16.23
CA LEU A 102 28.81 -10.96 15.66
C LEU A 102 30.06 -11.58 14.99
N GLY A 103 30.11 -11.62 13.66
CA GLY A 103 31.27 -12.15 12.94
C GLY A 103 31.10 -12.44 11.45
N ASP A 104 29.87 -12.55 10.92
CA ASP A 104 29.68 -12.88 9.51
C ASP A 104 29.61 -11.62 8.64
N HIS A 105 30.76 -10.97 8.44
CA HIS A 105 30.94 -10.03 7.34
C HIS A 105 31.85 -10.68 6.28
N PRO A 106 31.51 -10.61 4.98
CA PRO A 106 32.24 -11.30 3.91
C PRO A 106 33.61 -10.69 3.58
N PHE A 107 34.14 -9.82 4.44
CA PHE A 107 35.44 -9.16 4.28
C PHE A 107 36.28 -9.18 5.58
N SER A 108 36.04 -10.13 6.48
CA SER A 108 36.97 -10.45 7.57
C SER A 108 37.90 -11.59 7.20
#